data_AF-A0ABC9NNQ8-F1
#
_entry.id   AF-A0ABC9NNQ8-F1
#
_cell.length_a   1.000
_cell.length_b   1.000
_cell.length_c   1.000
_cell.angle_alpha   90.00
_cell.angle_beta   90.00
_cell.angle_gamma   90.00
#
_symmetry.space_group_name_H-M   'P 1'
#
loop_
_entity.id
_entity.type
_entity.pdbx_description
1 polymer ?
#
loop_
_entity_poly.entity_id
_entity_poly.type
_entity_poly.pdbx_seq_one_letter_code
_entity_poly.pdbx_strand_id
1 'polypeptide(L)' 'MLGAYGINQTGIYRVANSTYLAWFTKQSIGIHENKMIEHYVIATSNDVVDVLSVVSPKIVYK' A
#
# COMPACT_ATOMS: atom_id res chain seq x y z
N MET A 1 20.74 16.68 18.46
CA MET A 1 19.87 15.52 18.14
C MET A 1 19.63 15.54 16.63
N LEU A 2 20.42 14.78 15.87
CA LEU A 2 20.21 14.62 14.42
C LEU A 2 19.16 13.53 14.22
N GLY A 3 17.93 13.91 13.84
CA GLY A 3 16.91 13.00 13.32
C GLY A 3 17.26 12.57 11.89
N ALA A 4 18.38 11.88 11.73
CA ALA A 4 18.92 11.53 10.43
C ALA A 4 18.18 10.31 9.84
N TYR A 5 17.63 10.52 8.64
CA TYR A 5 17.13 9.52 7.69
C TYR A 5 15.74 8.91 7.95
N GLY A 6 14.70 9.77 7.90
CA GLY A 6 13.45 9.33 7.29
C GLY A 6 13.74 8.90 5.84
N ILE A 7 13.22 7.76 5.42
CA ILE A 7 13.54 7.13 4.14
C ILE A 7 13.21 8.11 3.01
N ASN A 8 14.23 8.64 2.30
CA ASN A 8 14.10 9.52 1.13
C ASN A 8 13.59 8.77 -0.11
N GLN A 9 12.53 7.97 0.02
CA GLN A 9 12.01 7.12 -1.05
C GLN A 9 10.52 7.40 -1.24
N THR A 10 10.23 8.43 -2.04
CA THR A 10 8.90 8.66 -2.59
C THR A 10 8.64 7.69 -3.72
N GLY A 11 7.45 7.10 -3.79
CA GLY A 11 7.12 6.16 -4.84
C GLY A 11 5.90 5.31 -4.52
N ILE A 12 5.64 4.36 -5.42
CA ILE A 12 4.60 3.35 -5.28
C ILE A 12 5.30 2.01 -5.09
N TYR A 13 4.97 1.34 -3.99
CA TYR A 13 5.54 0.05 -3.63
C TYR A 13 4.44 -0.98 -3.49
N ARG A 14 4.64 -2.16 -4.05
CA ARG A 14 3.80 -3.32 -3.74
C ARG A 14 4.32 -3.97 -2.46
N VAL A 15 3.43 -4.20 -1.51
CA VAL A 15 3.78 -4.84 -0.23
C VAL A 15 3.62 -6.35 -0.35
N ALA A 16 4.71 -7.07 -0.11
CA ALA A 16 4.68 -8.52 0.02
C ALA A 16 4.29 -8.91 1.46
N ASN A 17 3.57 -10.03 1.63
CA ASN A 17 3.18 -10.58 2.94
C ASN A 17 2.43 -9.55 3.83
N SER A 18 1.53 -8.77 3.23
CA SER A 18 0.78 -7.72 3.93
C SER A 18 -0.11 -8.27 5.05
N THR A 19 0.19 -7.87 6.30
CA THR A 19 -0.66 -8.15 7.46
C THR A 19 -1.99 -7.39 7.38
N TYR A 20 -2.00 -6.22 6.75
CA TYR A 20 -3.21 -5.43 6.53
C TYR A 20 -4.18 -6.13 5.57
N LEU A 21 -3.68 -6.65 4.44
CA LEU A 21 -4.48 -7.43 3.51
C LEU A 21 -5.00 -8.71 4.17
N ALA A 22 -4.17 -9.41 4.95
CA ALA A 22 -4.60 -10.61 5.69
C ALA A 22 -5.71 -10.30 6.70
N TRP A 23 -5.60 -9.19 7.44
CA TRP A 23 -6.65 -8.72 8.34
C TRP A 23 -7.92 -8.37 7.59
N PHE A 24 -7.82 -7.64 6.47
CA PHE A 24 -8.97 -7.25 5.64
C PHE A 24 -9.71 -8.48 5.12
N THR A 25 -9.01 -9.47 4.55
CA THR A 25 -9.62 -10.73 4.09
C THR A 25 -10.36 -11.43 5.22
N LYS A 26 -9.75 -11.51 6.42
CA LYS A 26 -10.39 -12.09 7.60
C LYS A 26 -11.65 -11.34 8.04
N GLN A 27 -11.61 -10.01 8.09
CA GLN A 27 -12.77 -9.20 8.51
C GLN A 27 -13.89 -9.20 7.47
N SER A 28 -13.52 -9.31 6.19
CA SER A 28 -14.47 -9.41 5.09
C SER A 28 -15.07 -10.81 4.94
N ILE A 29 -14.64 -11.80 5.76
CA ILE A 29 -15.10 -13.19 5.67
C ILE A 29 -14.93 -13.73 4.23
N GLY A 30 -13.83 -13.35 3.58
CA GLY A 30 -13.48 -13.84 2.26
C GLY A 30 -14.39 -13.42 1.09
N ILE A 31 -15.32 -12.47 1.26
CA ILE A 31 -16.24 -12.03 0.18
C ILE A 31 -15.53 -11.46 -1.07
N HIS A 32 -14.23 -11.21 -0.97
CA HIS A 32 -13.39 -10.70 -2.05
C HIS A 32 -12.29 -11.67 -2.49
N GLU A 33 -12.31 -12.93 -2.06
CA GLU A 33 -11.28 -13.93 -2.42
C GLU A 33 -11.22 -14.22 -3.92
N ASN A 34 -12.31 -13.99 -4.65
CA ASN A 34 -12.35 -14.09 -6.11
C ASN A 34 -11.70 -12.90 -6.83
N LYS A 35 -11.26 -11.88 -6.09
CA LYS A 35 -10.56 -10.71 -6.63
C LYS A 35 -9.09 -10.77 -6.24
N MET A 36 -8.21 -10.44 -7.18
CA MET A 36 -6.79 -10.28 -6.89
C MET A 36 -6.54 -8.90 -6.26
N ILE A 37 -6.79 -8.79 -4.95
CA ILE A 37 -6.50 -7.57 -4.19
C ILE A 37 -5.01 -7.57 -3.83
N GLU A 38 -4.34 -6.45 -4.12
CA GLU A 38 -2.96 -6.20 -3.76
C GLU A 38 -2.86 -5.01 -2.80
N HIS A 39 -1.86 -5.05 -1.92
CA HIS A 39 -1.54 -3.94 -1.03
C HIS A 39 -0.40 -3.12 -1.63
N TYR A 40 -0.64 -1.82 -1.76
CA TYR A 40 0.34 -0.83 -2.16
C TYR A 40 0.59 0.17 -1.05
N VAL A 41 1.82 0.64 -0.95
CA VAL A 41 2.21 1.81 -0.17
C VAL A 41 2.57 2.92 -1.15
N ILE A 42 1.91 4.06 -1.00
CA ILE A 42 2.23 5.29 -1.73
C ILE A 42 2.94 6.21 -0.76
N ALA A 43 4.25 6.35 -0.92
CA ALA A 43 5.08 7.23 -0.11
C ALA A 43 5.30 8.55 -0.84
N THR A 44 4.99 9.65 -0.15
CA THR A 44 5.27 11.03 -0.59
C THR A 44 6.24 11.67 0.39
N SER A 45 6.60 12.94 0.17
CA SER A 45 7.50 13.65 1.09
C SER A 45 6.91 13.83 2.49
N ASN A 46 5.58 13.86 2.61
CA ASN A 46 4.89 14.24 3.84
C ASN A 46 3.98 13.13 4.37
N ASP A 47 3.45 12.29 3.48
CA ASP A 47 2.44 11.30 3.79
C ASP A 47 2.81 9.92 3.24
N VAL A 48 2.38 8.90 3.96
CA VAL A 48 2.42 7.50 3.52
C VAL A 48 0.99 6.97 3.55
N VAL A 49 0.52 6.44 2.41
CA VAL A 49 -0.85 5.94 2.26
C VAL A 49 -0.83 4.46 1.90
N ASP A 50 -1.51 3.66 2.71
CA ASP A 50 -1.79 2.25 2.44
C ASP A 50 -3.04 2.11 1.55
N VAL A 51 -2.92 1.34 0.47
CA VAL A 51 -4.00 1.15 -0.51
C VAL A 51 -4.20 -0.33 -0.78
N LEU A 52 -5.41 -0.84 -0.57
CA LEU A 52 -5.84 -2.15 -1.07
C LEU A 52 -6.59 -1.94 -2.39
N SER A 53 -6.11 -2.55 -3.47
CA SER A 53 -6.70 -2.34 -4.80
C SER A 53 -6.60 -3.60 -5.67
N VAL A 54 -7.58 -3.77 -6.55
CA VAL A 54 -7.56 -4.77 -7.64
C VAL A 54 -6.92 -4.22 -8.92
N VAL A 55 -6.61 -2.92 -8.94
CA VAL A 55 -5.97 -2.22 -10.06
C VAL A 55 -4.67 -1.59 -9.57
N SER A 56 -3.57 -1.84 -10.28
CA SER A 56 -2.29 -1.23 -9.95
C SER A 56 -2.34 0.30 -10.12
N PRO A 57 -1.89 1.07 -9.13
CA PRO A 57 -1.88 2.52 -9.20
C PRO A 57 -0.88 3.02 -10.27
N LYS A 58 -1.17 4.19 -10.84
CA LYS A 58 -0.35 4.82 -11.89
C LYS A 58 -0.09 6.28 -11.53
N ILE A 59 1.14 6.73 -11.74
CA ILE A 59 1.50 8.15 -11.66
C ILE A 59 1.13 8.80 -12.99
N VAL A 60 0.32 9.86 -12.94
CA VAL A 60 -0.09 10.63 -14.12
C VAL A 60 0.35 12.08 -13.91
N TYR A 61 1.14 12.60 -14.84
CA TYR A 61 1.53 14.00 -14.89
C TYR A 61 0.49 14.79 -15.68
N LYS A 62 0.21 16.03 -15.27
CA LYS A 62 -0.63 16.98 -15.99
C LYS A 62 0.21 17.94 -16.82
#